data_AF-A0A5Q2ME69-F1
#
_entry.id   AF-A0A5Q2ME69-F1
#
_cell.length_a   1.000
_cell.length_b   1.000
_cell.length_c   1.000
_cell.angle_alpha   90.00
_cell.angle_beta   90.00
_cell.angle_gamma   90.00
#
_symmetry.space_group_name_H-M   'P 1'
#
loop_
_entity.id
_entity.type
_entity.pdbx_description
1 polymer ?
#
loop_
_entity_poly.entity_id
_entity_poly.type
_entity_poly.pdbx_seq_one_letter_code
_entity_poly.pdbx_strand_id
1 'polypeptide(L)'
;MSEERTPTGEASTGQLLVQATEDISQLIRDEMQLAKQDLAESGKRLGVGAGLFGVAGTLALYGVGTLLATIILAISEGLEPWIAAAIVTVVLFVAAAVAGLIGKARVSKVGDAPQARVESVKADIATATHGTDGSTS
;
A
#
# COMPACT_ATOMS: atom_id res chain seq x y z
N MET A 1 -10.26 33.48 66.39
CA MET A 1 -10.70 32.34 65.56
C MET A 1 -11.74 32.85 64.57
N SER A 2 -11.30 33.24 63.37
CA SER A 2 -12.08 33.46 62.15
C SER A 2 -11.06 33.83 61.09
N GLU A 3 -10.36 32.81 60.57
CA GLU A 3 -9.45 32.98 59.45
C GLU A 3 -10.21 33.47 58.23
N GLU A 4 -9.60 34.47 57.61
CA GLU A 4 -9.98 35.19 56.41
C GLU A 4 -10.11 34.20 55.23
N ARG A 5 -11.33 33.94 54.76
CA ARG A 5 -11.55 33.30 53.46
C ARG A 5 -11.67 34.40 52.40
N THR A 6 -10.54 34.80 51.84
CA THR A 6 -10.52 35.71 50.68
C THR A 6 -10.76 34.88 49.40
N PRO A 7 -11.67 35.32 48.52
CA PRO A 7 -12.37 34.47 47.57
C PRO A 7 -11.47 34.07 46.40
N THR A 8 -11.63 32.83 45.94
CA THR A 8 -11.18 32.32 44.65
C THR A 8 -11.83 33.12 43.53
N GLY A 9 -11.21 34.23 43.14
CA GLY A 9 -11.60 35.08 42.02
C GLY A 9 -11.23 34.44 40.68
N GLU A 10 -12.18 34.44 39.76
CA GLU A 10 -12.16 33.88 38.41
C GLU A 10 -10.79 33.86 37.71
N ALA A 11 -10.43 32.68 37.17
CA ALA A 11 -9.49 32.64 36.06
C ALA A 11 -10.00 33.61 34.97
N SER A 12 -9.22 34.64 34.68
CA SER A 12 -9.53 35.61 33.63
C SER A 12 -9.81 34.87 32.32
N THR A 13 -10.76 35.35 31.51
CA THR A 13 -11.06 34.83 30.16
C THR A 13 -9.80 34.68 29.31
N GLY A 14 -8.79 35.54 29.52
CA GLY A 14 -7.49 35.42 28.85
C GLY A 14 -6.67 34.20 29.28
N GLN A 15 -6.78 33.77 30.53
CA GLN A 15 -6.07 32.62 31.10
C GLN A 15 -6.68 31.29 30.64
N LEU A 16 -8.00 31.24 30.48
CA LEU A 16 -8.72 30.09 29.89
C LEU A 16 -8.39 29.91 28.40
N LEU A 17 -8.26 31.02 27.64
CA LEU A 17 -7.87 30.95 26.23
C LEU A 17 -6.43 30.44 26.04
N VAL A 18 -5.52 30.89 26.90
CA VAL A 18 -4.13 30.38 26.92
C VAL A 18 -4.11 28.88 27.22
N GLN A 19 -4.89 28.43 28.20
CA GLN A 19 -4.95 27.01 28.57
C GLN A 19 -5.59 26.14 27.48
N ALA A 20 -6.70 26.58 26.87
CA ALA A 20 -7.32 25.87 25.75
C ALA A 20 -6.40 25.77 24.52
N THR A 21 -5.62 26.82 24.24
CA THR A 21 -4.64 26.81 23.13
C THR A 21 -3.49 25.84 23.41
N GLU A 22 -3.05 25.76 24.66
CA GLU A 22 -2.04 24.79 25.11
C GLU A 22 -2.56 23.35 24.99
N ASP A 23 -3.79 23.07 25.43
CA ASP A 23 -4.41 21.74 25.36
C ASP A 23 -4.59 21.28 23.91
N ILE A 24 -5.03 22.17 23.02
CA ILE A 24 -5.14 21.88 21.58
C ILE A 24 -3.75 21.58 20.99
N SER A 25 -2.73 22.35 21.39
CA SER A 25 -1.36 22.15 20.93
C SER A 25 -0.79 20.80 21.39
N GLN A 26 -1.12 20.36 22.61
CA GLN A 26 -0.77 19.04 23.13
C GLN A 26 -1.49 17.93 22.38
N LEU A 27 -2.81 18.05 22.17
CA LEU A 27 -3.58 17.06 21.42
C LEU A 27 -3.05 16.86 20.00
N ILE A 28 -2.77 17.94 19.28
CA ILE A 28 -2.18 17.87 17.93
C ILE A 28 -0.83 17.13 17.96
N ARG A 29 -0.01 17.39 18.98
CA ARG A 29 1.29 16.74 19.15
C ARG A 29 1.15 15.26 19.46
N ASP A 30 0.15 14.87 20.22
CA ASP A 30 -0.13 13.48 20.56
C ASP A 30 -0.67 12.70 19.38
N GLU A 31 -1.63 13.28 18.63
CA GLU A 31 -2.17 12.66 17.41
C GLU A 31 -1.06 12.49 16.35
N MET A 32 -0.16 13.46 16.23
CA MET A 32 1.03 13.32 15.37
C MET A 32 1.98 12.22 15.84
N GLN A 33 2.18 12.05 17.16
CA GLN A 33 3.01 10.97 17.69
C GLN A 33 2.38 9.60 17.44
N LEU A 34 1.06 9.50 17.60
CA LEU A 34 0.29 8.29 17.33
C LEU A 34 0.32 7.94 15.85
N ALA A 35 0.06 8.91 14.96
CA ALA A 35 0.15 8.72 13.52
C ALA A 35 1.58 8.32 13.09
N LYS A 36 2.62 8.90 13.71
CA LYS A 36 4.01 8.47 13.47
C LYS A 36 4.26 7.03 13.91
N GLN A 37 3.71 6.59 15.03
CA GLN A 37 3.81 5.20 15.47
C GLN A 37 3.12 4.25 14.51
N ASP A 38 1.88 4.57 14.10
CA ASP A 38 1.11 3.72 13.18
C ASP A 38 1.78 3.65 11.79
N LEU A 39 2.33 4.76 11.30
CA LEU A 39 3.14 4.81 10.09
C LEU A 39 4.44 4.00 10.23
N ALA A 40 5.13 4.10 11.37
CA ALA A 40 6.35 3.34 11.62
C ALA A 40 6.08 1.83 11.70
N GLU A 41 4.97 1.43 12.33
CA GLU A 41 4.56 0.04 12.44
C GLU A 41 4.10 -0.52 11.07
N SER A 42 3.29 0.24 10.33
CA SER A 42 2.89 -0.06 8.96
C SER A 42 4.10 -0.18 8.04
N GLY A 43 5.04 0.77 8.14
CA GLY A 43 6.29 0.77 7.38
C GLY A 43 7.19 -0.42 7.72
N LYS A 44 7.29 -0.80 8.99
CA LYS A 44 8.04 -1.99 9.42
C LYS A 44 7.42 -3.27 8.88
N ARG A 45 6.10 -3.43 8.97
CA ARG A 45 5.38 -4.60 8.46
C ARG A 45 5.54 -4.72 6.94
N LEU A 46 5.38 -3.61 6.21
CA LEU A 46 5.60 -3.56 4.77
C LEU A 46 7.07 -3.85 4.41
N GLY A 47 8.02 -3.27 5.15
CA GLY A 47 9.46 -3.45 4.92
C GLY A 47 9.93 -4.89 5.14
N VAL A 48 9.47 -5.54 6.20
CA VAL A 48 9.74 -6.98 6.45
C VAL A 48 9.10 -7.82 5.36
N GLY A 49 7.85 -7.54 4.99
CA GLY A 49 7.16 -8.22 3.89
C GLY A 49 7.93 -8.11 2.57
N ALA A 50 8.30 -6.89 2.18
CA ALA A 50 9.07 -6.63 0.97
C ALA A 50 10.46 -7.31 1.00
N GLY A 51 11.14 -7.27 2.15
CA GLY A 51 12.43 -7.95 2.34
C GLY A 51 12.32 -9.47 2.18
N LEU A 52 11.33 -10.09 2.82
CA LEU A 52 11.08 -11.54 2.69
C LEU A 52 10.67 -11.92 1.27
N PHE A 53 9.84 -11.12 0.60
CA PHE A 53 9.50 -11.33 -0.81
C PHE A 53 10.73 -11.21 -1.72
N GLY A 54 11.65 -10.30 -1.43
CA GLY A 54 12.93 -10.19 -2.15
C GLY A 54 13.78 -11.45 -2.01
N VAL A 55 13.91 -11.98 -0.80
CA VAL A 55 14.64 -13.25 -0.54
C VAL A 55 13.94 -14.42 -1.22
N ALA A 56 12.62 -14.56 -1.03
CA ALA A 56 11.84 -15.64 -1.64
C ALA A 56 11.90 -15.59 -3.17
N GLY A 57 11.79 -14.40 -3.77
CA GLY A 57 11.91 -14.21 -5.22
C GLY A 57 13.30 -14.56 -5.75
N THR A 58 14.36 -14.19 -5.01
CA THR A 58 15.75 -14.54 -5.36
C THR A 58 15.97 -16.06 -5.29
N LEU A 59 15.53 -16.71 -4.21
CA LEU A 59 15.61 -18.16 -4.07
C LEU A 59 14.80 -18.88 -5.14
N ALA A 60 13.60 -18.39 -5.45
CA ALA A 60 12.78 -18.94 -6.53
C ALA A 60 13.48 -18.79 -7.89
N LEU A 61 14.15 -17.67 -8.16
CA LEU A 61 14.92 -17.46 -9.39
C LEU A 61 16.06 -18.48 -9.51
N TYR A 62 16.85 -18.67 -8.45
CA TYR A 62 17.88 -19.71 -8.42
C TYR A 62 17.28 -21.11 -8.57
N GLY A 63 16.18 -21.40 -7.88
CA GLY A 63 15.48 -22.68 -7.97
C GLY A 63 15.00 -23.00 -9.37
N VAL A 64 14.44 -22.02 -10.09
CA VAL A 64 14.08 -22.18 -11.51
C VAL A 64 15.33 -22.45 -12.35
N GLY A 65 16.42 -21.68 -12.17
CA GLY A 65 17.67 -21.92 -12.89
C GLY A 65 18.24 -23.33 -12.67
N THR A 66 18.28 -23.79 -11.42
CA THR A 66 18.73 -25.14 -11.08
C THR A 66 17.81 -26.22 -11.65
N LEU A 67 16.48 -26.03 -11.59
CA LEU A 67 15.52 -26.95 -12.19
C LEU A 67 15.72 -27.08 -13.71
N LEU A 68 15.93 -25.96 -14.41
CA LEU A 68 16.22 -25.98 -15.84
C LEU A 68 17.53 -26.72 -16.14
N ALA A 69 18.58 -26.48 -15.34
CA ALA A 69 19.83 -27.22 -15.47
C ALA A 69 19.62 -28.74 -15.25
N THR A 70 18.83 -29.13 -14.24
CA THR A 70 18.48 -30.55 -14.00
C THR A 70 17.76 -31.16 -15.20
N ILE A 71 16.78 -30.46 -15.79
CA ILE A 71 16.06 -30.94 -16.98
C ILE A 71 17.02 -31.12 -18.16
N ILE A 72 17.89 -30.15 -18.41
CA ILE A 72 18.89 -30.23 -19.49
C ILE A 72 19.80 -31.43 -19.28
N LEU A 73 20.33 -31.61 -18.05
CA LEU A 73 21.21 -32.74 -17.73
C LEU A 73 20.49 -34.08 -17.92
N ALA A 74 19.25 -34.21 -17.45
CA ALA A 74 18.45 -35.42 -17.62
C ALA A 74 18.21 -35.76 -19.10
N ILE A 75 17.91 -34.76 -19.94
CA ILE A 75 17.73 -34.96 -21.39
C ILE A 75 19.07 -35.29 -22.07
N SER A 76 20.17 -34.72 -21.59
CA SER A 76 21.51 -34.90 -22.17
C SER A 76 22.08 -36.32 -22.00
N GLU A 77 21.43 -37.21 -21.25
CA GLU A 77 21.80 -38.64 -21.23
C GLU A 77 21.59 -39.31 -22.60
N GLY A 78 20.66 -38.80 -23.43
CA GLY A 78 20.35 -39.33 -24.76
C GLY A 78 20.68 -38.40 -25.93
N LEU A 79 21.12 -37.17 -25.67
CA LEU A 79 21.36 -36.13 -26.67
C LEU A 79 22.59 -35.29 -26.32
N GLU A 80 23.18 -34.60 -27.30
CA GLU A 80 24.24 -33.64 -26.99
C GLU A 80 23.71 -32.50 -26.10
N PRO A 81 24.47 -32.04 -25.09
CA PRO A 81 23.99 -31.07 -24.09
C PRO A 81 23.44 -29.77 -24.69
N TRP A 82 24.01 -29.29 -25.80
CA TRP A 82 23.53 -28.08 -26.46
C TRP A 82 22.17 -28.27 -27.14
N ILE A 83 21.86 -29.46 -27.65
CA ILE A 83 20.56 -29.81 -28.24
C ILE A 83 19.50 -29.86 -27.14
N ALA A 84 19.83 -30.51 -26.02
CA ALA A 84 18.96 -30.55 -24.85
C ALA A 84 18.62 -29.13 -24.35
N ALA A 85 19.64 -28.27 -24.22
CA ALA A 85 19.46 -26.87 -23.84
C ALA A 85 18.60 -26.08 -24.84
N ALA A 86 18.79 -26.29 -26.15
CA ALA A 86 18.01 -25.64 -27.19
C ALA A 86 16.52 -26.03 -27.12
N ILE A 87 16.21 -27.32 -26.90
CA ILE A 87 14.82 -27.80 -26.76
C ILE A 87 14.14 -27.14 -25.56
N VAL A 88 14.80 -27.16 -24.39
CA VAL A 88 14.27 -26.53 -23.17
C VAL A 88 14.04 -25.03 -23.38
N THR A 89 14.95 -24.36 -24.07
CA THR A 89 14.84 -22.93 -24.41
C THR A 89 13.59 -22.66 -25.26
N VAL A 90 13.35 -23.44 -26.31
CA VAL A 90 12.15 -23.29 -27.16
C VAL A 90 10.87 -23.49 -26.36
N VAL A 91 10.81 -24.53 -25.51
CA VAL A 91 9.64 -24.79 -24.66
C VAL A 91 9.37 -23.61 -23.72
N LEU A 92 10.41 -23.03 -23.11
CA LEU A 92 10.27 -21.86 -22.26
C LEU A 92 9.76 -20.62 -23.01
N PHE A 93 10.26 -20.36 -24.22
CA PHE A 93 9.77 -19.24 -25.02
C PHE A 93 8.29 -19.41 -25.41
N VAL A 94 7.87 -20.63 -25.74
CA VAL A 94 6.45 -20.93 -26.00
C VAL A 94 5.61 -20.68 -24.75
N ALA A 95 6.04 -21.20 -23.59
CA ALA A 95 5.34 -20.98 -22.33
C ALA A 95 5.28 -19.49 -21.96
N ALA A 96 6.38 -18.74 -22.14
CA ALA A 96 6.44 -17.30 -21.89
C ALA A 96 5.54 -16.51 -22.83
N ALA A 97 5.47 -16.87 -24.12
CA ALA A 97 4.57 -16.24 -25.07
C ALA A 97 3.10 -16.46 -24.66
N VAL A 98 2.72 -17.70 -24.29
CA VAL A 98 1.36 -18.01 -23.82
C VAL A 98 1.03 -17.24 -22.55
N ALA A 99 1.91 -17.28 -21.54
CA ALA A 99 1.72 -16.56 -20.30
C ALA A 99 1.61 -15.03 -20.53
N GLY A 100 2.46 -14.48 -21.40
CA GLY A 100 2.42 -13.06 -21.78
C GLY A 100 1.12 -12.66 -22.48
N LEU A 101 0.62 -13.50 -23.38
CA LEU A 101 -0.68 -13.26 -24.04
C LEU A 101 -1.84 -13.32 -23.04
N ILE A 102 -1.85 -14.30 -22.12
CA ILE A 102 -2.85 -14.39 -21.05
C ILE A 102 -2.76 -13.18 -20.12
N GLY A 103 -1.55 -12.79 -19.72
CA GLY A 103 -1.31 -11.62 -18.89
C GLY A 103 -1.83 -10.34 -19.55
N LYS A 104 -1.48 -10.13 -20.82
CA LYS A 104 -2.00 -9.01 -21.63
C LYS A 104 -3.53 -9.03 -21.70
N ALA A 105 -4.15 -10.19 -21.92
CA ALA A 105 -5.60 -10.33 -21.97
C ALA A 105 -6.27 -10.03 -20.62
N ARG A 106 -5.62 -10.36 -19.49
CA ARG A 106 -6.14 -10.04 -18.15
C ARG A 106 -5.98 -8.57 -17.80
N VAL A 107 -4.83 -7.97 -18.11
CA VAL A 107 -4.57 -6.54 -17.84
C VAL A 107 -5.45 -5.66 -18.73
N SER A 108 -5.63 -6.00 -20.01
CA SER A 108 -6.54 -5.27 -20.90
C SER A 108 -7.98 -5.25 -20.41
N LYS A 109 -8.48 -6.37 -19.86
CA LYS A 109 -9.82 -6.44 -19.23
C LYS A 109 -9.96 -5.61 -17.95
N VAL A 110 -8.85 -5.31 -17.26
CA VAL A 110 -8.85 -4.41 -16.08
C VAL A 110 -8.75 -2.95 -16.51
N GLY A 111 -8.16 -2.67 -17.68
CA GLY A 111 -8.17 -1.35 -18.32
C GLY A 111 -9.57 -0.87 -18.70
N ASP A 112 -10.52 -1.78 -18.91
CA ASP A 112 -11.96 -1.52 -19.01
C ASP A 112 -12.61 -1.34 -17.62
N ALA A 113 -11.95 -0.60 -16.72
CA ALA A 113 -12.57 -0.23 -15.45
C ALA A 113 -13.91 0.46 -15.76
N PRO A 114 -15.03 0.00 -15.17
CA PRO A 114 -16.36 0.40 -15.60
C PRO A 114 -16.46 1.91 -15.48
N GLN A 115 -16.86 2.57 -16.58
CA GLN A 115 -17.11 4.01 -16.61
C GLN A 115 -17.95 4.47 -15.41
N ALA A 116 -18.79 3.59 -14.88
CA ALA A 116 -19.55 3.73 -13.63
C ALA A 116 -18.74 4.17 -12.39
N ARG A 117 -17.46 3.77 -12.21
CA ARG A 117 -16.65 4.17 -11.03
C ARG A 117 -16.08 5.58 -11.16
N VAL A 118 -15.84 6.04 -12.39
CA VAL A 118 -15.43 7.43 -12.66
C VAL A 118 -16.67 8.34 -12.65
N GLU A 119 -17.81 7.83 -13.11
CA GLU A 119 -19.09 8.55 -13.14
C GLU A 119 -19.68 8.75 -11.74
N SER A 120 -19.55 7.78 -10.82
CA SER A 120 -19.96 7.94 -9.43
C SER A 120 -19.13 9.00 -8.69
N VAL A 121 -17.80 9.03 -8.90
CA VAL A 121 -16.92 10.06 -8.32
C VAL A 121 -17.24 11.45 -8.89
N LYS A 122 -17.58 11.55 -10.19
CA LYS A 122 -18.03 12.82 -10.80
C LYS A 122 -19.41 13.25 -10.28
N ALA A 123 -20.32 12.32 -10.07
CA ALA A 123 -21.65 12.58 -9.51
C ALA A 123 -21.54 13.09 -8.06
N ASP A 124 -20.68 12.48 -7.24
CA ASP A 124 -20.46 12.89 -5.85
C ASP A 124 -19.87 14.31 -5.77
N ILE A 125 -18.91 14.64 -6.65
CA ILE A 125 -18.33 16.00 -6.73
C ILE A 125 -19.37 17.02 -7.21
N ALA A 126 -20.23 16.67 -8.17
CA ALA A 126 -21.31 17.53 -8.63
C ALA A 126 -22.35 17.77 -7.52
N THR A 127 -22.72 16.75 -6.75
CA THR A 127 -23.65 16.92 -5.62
C THR A 127 -23.05 17.72 -4.46
N ALA A 128 -21.74 17.57 -4.19
CA ALA A 128 -21.06 18.37 -3.17
C ALA A 128 -20.94 19.86 -3.56
N THR A 129 -20.88 20.16 -4.86
CA THR A 129 -20.82 21.54 -5.38
C THR A 129 -22.21 22.20 -5.40
N HIS A 130 -23.30 21.43 -5.54
CA HIS A 130 -24.68 21.94 -5.53
C HIS A 130 -25.34 21.93 -4.13
N GLY A 131 -24.71 21.32 -3.12
CA GLY A 131 -25.24 21.23 -1.76
C GLY A 131 -25.02 22.47 -0.87
N THR A 132 -24.24 23.47 -1.31
CA THR A 132 -23.92 24.65 -0.48
C THR A 132 -24.92 25.82 -0.58
N ASP A 133 -25.96 25.73 -1.40
CA ASP A 133 -26.91 26.85 -1.62
C ASP A 133 -28.32 26.62 -1.04
N GLY A 134 -28.56 25.51 -0.33
CA GLY A 134 -29.91 25.01 -0.05
C GLY A 134 -30.40 24.95 1.39
N SER A 135 -29.70 25.53 2.39
CA SER A 135 -30.12 25.45 3.79
C SER A 135 -30.13 26.81 4.50
N THR A 136 -31.01 27.71 4.05
CA THR A 136 -31.65 28.70 4.94
C THR A 136 -33.00 29.12 4.36
N SER A 137 -34.08 28.49 4.83
CA SER A 137 -35.37 29.12 5.12
C SER A 137 -36.17 28.22 6.04
#